data_AF-A0A962CK80-F1
#
_entry.id   AF-A0A962CK80-F1
#
_cell.length_a   1.000
_cell.length_b   1.000
_cell.length_c   1.000
_cell.angle_alpha   90.00
_cell.angle_beta   90.00
_cell.angle_gamma   90.00
#
_symmetry.space_group_name_H-M   'P 1'
#
loop_
_entity.id
_entity.type
_entity.pdbx_description
1 polymer ?
#
loop_
_entity_poly.entity_id
_entity_poly.type
_entity_poly.pdbx_seq_one_letter_code
_entity_poly.pdbx_strand_id
1 'polypeptide(L)'
;MDALRAASHYTRGESGKGLKRQVIFGFPRTYPADAVELELPDIAAARALAGSRLRPLEDALAERHAQLAPLLPGREDARALLSRCADVIRIAFVRLARRHGSLSEDFHAYHNEEHILDILKGRIGRLIQTHGVFALSLRDWCVLDLFAACHDLRQREEPAYQAGVGANERASLEETFRLLGQCGFSRDADADIHLALDLTIGGSTFDARPPPGGAAFNAAELVQSGGALAAKLSQKLDKHRPGWREDPKLVHAHELALIAADLDTANVAEPFVRFAASAENLCLEREMLCRRDLDAGESAQPVLGFLTDGQDRFFFDLHRFNSELGRQAFGPAKEDNAARLKSLSLGLRARIAMRGRPESGRQVLQAYGETVAGLI
;
A
#
# COMPACT_ATOMS: atom_id res chain seq x y z
N MET A 1 19.36 -34.13 -40.58
CA MET A 1 19.95 -33.46 -39.41
C MET A 1 19.64 -31.99 -39.53
N ASP A 2 18.39 -31.68 -39.20
CA ASP A 2 17.90 -30.32 -39.00
C ASP A 2 18.40 -29.77 -37.68
N ALA A 3 18.57 -28.45 -37.63
CA ALA A 3 17.96 -27.56 -36.65
C ALA A 3 18.91 -26.42 -36.24
N LEU A 4 18.26 -25.29 -35.90
CA LEU A 4 18.73 -24.07 -35.24
C LEU A 4 19.19 -22.97 -36.21
N ARG A 5 18.67 -21.74 -36.18
CA ARG A 5 17.69 -21.10 -35.29
C ARG A 5 17.21 -19.84 -36.03
N ALA A 6 15.92 -19.75 -36.34
CA ALA A 6 15.30 -18.55 -36.85
C ALA A 6 14.93 -17.61 -35.70
N ALA A 7 15.25 -16.33 -35.89
CA ALA A 7 14.94 -15.25 -34.97
C ALA A 7 13.43 -14.95 -34.95
N SER A 8 12.94 -14.70 -33.73
CA SER A 8 11.57 -14.33 -33.40
C SER A 8 11.22 -12.94 -33.97
N HIS A 9 10.41 -12.93 -35.02
CA HIS A 9 9.62 -11.78 -35.42
C HIS A 9 8.19 -11.98 -34.90
N TYR A 10 7.82 -11.28 -33.83
CA TYR A 10 6.41 -11.17 -33.44
C TYR A 10 5.76 -10.06 -34.26
N THR A 11 4.99 -10.47 -35.26
CA THR A 11 4.16 -9.61 -36.10
C THR A 11 2.91 -9.15 -35.35
N ARG A 12 2.59 -7.86 -35.50
CA ARG A 12 1.26 -7.30 -35.23
C ARG A 12 0.23 -8.02 -36.11
N GLY A 13 -0.79 -8.62 -35.50
CA GLY A 13 -1.92 -9.24 -36.17
C GLY A 13 -3.25 -8.86 -35.51
N GLU A 14 -3.97 -7.97 -36.18
CA GLU A 14 -5.42 -7.77 -36.34
C GLU A 14 -6.45 -8.33 -35.33
N SER A 15 -7.25 -7.38 -34.83
CA SER A 15 -8.68 -7.40 -34.47
C SER A 15 -9.44 -8.74 -34.48
N GLY A 16 -9.58 -9.33 -33.28
CA GLY A 16 -10.67 -10.23 -32.93
C GLY A 16 -11.69 -9.53 -32.03
N LYS A 17 -12.97 -9.53 -32.40
CA LYS A 17 -14.09 -9.20 -31.51
C LYS A 17 -14.20 -10.29 -30.43
N GLY A 18 -13.42 -10.13 -29.36
CA GLY A 18 -13.47 -10.93 -28.14
C GLY A 18 -13.37 -9.98 -26.94
N LEU A 19 -14.06 -10.29 -25.84
CA LEU A 19 -14.29 -9.45 -24.66
C LEU A 19 -13.27 -8.32 -24.47
N LYS A 20 -13.74 -7.06 -24.53
CA LYS A 20 -12.94 -5.91 -24.10
C LYS A 20 -12.39 -6.21 -22.71
N ARG A 21 -11.05 -6.34 -22.60
CA ARG A 21 -10.32 -6.53 -21.33
C ARG A 21 -10.87 -5.55 -20.30
N GLN A 22 -11.50 -6.06 -19.26
CA GLN A 22 -12.06 -5.24 -18.18
C GLN A 22 -10.92 -4.76 -17.26
N VAL A 23 -10.03 -3.92 -17.76
CA VAL A 23 -9.18 -3.07 -16.92
C VAL A 23 -9.98 -1.80 -16.71
N ILE A 24 -10.33 -1.47 -15.47
CA ILE A 24 -11.29 -0.40 -15.17
C ILE A 24 -10.80 0.96 -15.66
N PHE A 25 -9.49 1.20 -15.52
CA PHE A 25 -8.88 2.43 -16.02
C PHE A 25 -8.19 2.26 -17.39
N GLY A 26 -8.15 1.03 -17.93
CA GLY A 26 -7.64 0.77 -19.27
C GLY A 26 -6.18 1.18 -19.50
N PHE A 27 -5.34 1.19 -18.46
CA PHE A 27 -3.95 1.63 -18.59
C PHE A 27 -3.17 0.76 -19.59
N PRO A 28 -2.30 1.34 -20.43
CA PRO A 28 -1.33 0.57 -21.19
C PRO A 28 -0.46 -0.20 -20.20
N ARG A 29 -0.24 -1.50 -20.45
CA ARG A 29 0.68 -2.31 -19.65
C ARG A 29 2.11 -1.93 -20.02
N THR A 30 2.77 -1.15 -19.17
CA THR A 30 4.07 -0.53 -19.44
C THR A 30 5.12 -0.89 -18.40
N TYR A 31 4.77 -1.62 -17.34
CA TYR A 31 5.68 -2.01 -16.28
C TYR A 31 6.06 -3.50 -16.41
N PRO A 32 7.18 -3.81 -17.11
CA PRO A 32 7.65 -5.18 -17.23
C PRO A 32 8.15 -5.72 -15.88
N ALA A 33 8.38 -7.03 -15.83
CA ALA A 33 9.07 -7.64 -14.72
C ALA A 33 10.45 -6.99 -14.52
N ASP A 34 10.76 -6.62 -13.28
CA ASP A 34 12.07 -6.08 -12.92
C ASP A 34 13.04 -7.20 -12.50
N ALA A 35 14.26 -6.82 -12.11
CA ALA A 35 15.28 -7.77 -11.70
C ALA A 35 14.85 -8.65 -10.51
N VAL A 36 14.12 -8.09 -9.53
CA VAL A 36 13.67 -8.84 -8.35
C VAL A 36 12.56 -9.83 -8.71
N GLU A 37 11.63 -9.45 -9.59
CA GLU A 37 10.61 -10.36 -10.09
C GLU A 37 11.23 -11.54 -10.86
N LEU A 38 12.30 -11.29 -11.62
CA LEU A 38 13.04 -12.34 -12.33
C LEU A 38 13.90 -13.22 -11.41
N GLU A 39 14.48 -12.67 -10.34
CA GLU A 39 15.24 -13.40 -9.33
C GLU A 39 14.33 -14.31 -8.47
N LEU A 40 13.09 -13.87 -8.23
CA LEU A 40 12.11 -14.54 -7.36
C LEU A 40 10.85 -14.94 -8.15
N PRO A 41 10.95 -15.89 -9.10
CA PRO A 41 9.84 -16.24 -9.99
C PRO A 41 8.73 -17.07 -9.31
N ASP A 42 9.04 -17.74 -8.21
CA ASP A 42 8.12 -18.68 -7.55
C ASP A 42 8.36 -18.78 -6.03
N ILE A 43 7.52 -19.60 -5.37
CA ILE A 43 7.56 -19.83 -3.93
C ILE A 43 8.82 -20.60 -3.49
N ALA A 44 9.40 -21.45 -4.35
CA ALA A 44 10.61 -22.18 -4.02
C ALA A 44 11.80 -21.23 -3.91
N ALA A 45 11.93 -20.30 -4.86
CA ALA A 45 12.93 -19.24 -4.83
C ALA A 45 12.74 -18.32 -3.61
N ALA A 46 11.50 -17.90 -3.32
CA ALA A 46 11.18 -17.06 -2.16
C ALA A 46 11.58 -17.73 -0.84
N ARG A 47 11.26 -19.02 -0.67
CA ARG A 47 11.64 -19.80 0.53
C ARG A 47 13.15 -19.99 0.65
N ALA A 48 13.83 -20.26 -0.47
CA ALA A 48 15.28 -20.43 -0.48
C ALA A 48 16.02 -19.14 -0.06
N LEU A 49 15.53 -17.98 -0.49
CA LEU A 49 16.13 -16.69 -0.15
C LEU A 49 15.84 -16.26 1.31
N ALA A 50 14.56 -16.28 1.71
CA ALA A 50 14.17 -15.70 2.99
C ALA A 50 14.44 -16.61 4.19
N GLY A 51 14.37 -17.95 4.00
CA GLY A 51 14.63 -18.93 5.05
C GLY A 51 13.77 -18.66 6.30
N SER A 52 14.42 -18.54 7.47
CA SER A 52 13.74 -18.29 8.75
C SER A 52 13.08 -16.91 8.86
N ARG A 53 13.43 -15.95 7.99
CA ARG A 53 12.84 -14.60 7.99
C ARG A 53 11.37 -14.59 7.56
N LEU A 54 10.87 -15.67 6.94
CA LEU A 54 9.44 -15.82 6.66
C LEU A 54 8.60 -16.06 7.92
N ARG A 55 9.21 -16.41 9.06
CA ARG A 55 8.46 -16.87 10.24
C ARG A 55 7.39 -15.88 10.73
N PRO A 56 7.64 -14.56 10.85
CA PRO A 56 6.60 -13.61 11.23
C PRO A 56 5.40 -13.62 10.28
N LEU A 57 5.65 -13.77 8.97
CA LEU A 57 4.60 -13.90 7.97
C LEU A 57 3.86 -15.23 8.09
N GLU A 58 4.56 -16.34 8.28
CA GLU A 58 3.92 -17.66 8.46
C GLU A 58 3.01 -17.67 9.69
N ASP A 59 3.43 -17.06 10.79
CA ASP A 59 2.62 -16.92 11.99
C ASP A 59 1.37 -16.06 11.70
N ALA A 60 1.51 -14.96 10.95
CA ALA A 60 0.38 -14.11 10.53
C ALA A 60 -0.60 -14.84 9.60
N LEU A 61 -0.10 -15.62 8.63
CA LEU A 61 -0.92 -16.43 7.72
C LEU A 61 -1.65 -17.56 8.46
N ALA A 62 -0.99 -18.20 9.43
CA ALA A 62 -1.61 -19.22 10.27
C ALA A 62 -2.75 -18.63 11.12
N GLU A 63 -2.52 -17.46 11.72
CA GLU A 63 -3.55 -16.73 12.47
C GLU A 63 -4.73 -16.34 11.56
N ARG A 64 -4.44 -15.79 10.37
CA ARG A 64 -5.46 -15.43 9.36
C ARG A 64 -6.28 -16.65 8.94
N HIS A 65 -5.64 -17.78 8.64
CA HIS A 65 -6.34 -19.02 8.30
C HIS A 65 -7.24 -19.51 9.44
N ALA A 66 -6.81 -19.39 10.69
CA ALA A 66 -7.63 -19.74 11.85
C ALA A 66 -8.85 -18.80 11.98
N GLN A 67 -8.65 -17.50 11.78
CA GLN A 67 -9.74 -16.51 11.78
C GLN A 67 -10.76 -16.78 10.67
N LEU A 68 -10.31 -17.15 9.46
CA LEU A 68 -11.16 -17.41 8.31
C LEU A 68 -11.79 -18.81 8.32
N ALA A 69 -11.35 -19.74 9.16
CA ALA A 69 -11.83 -21.11 9.25
C ALA A 69 -13.37 -21.27 9.27
N PRO A 70 -14.15 -20.39 9.94
CA PRO A 70 -15.62 -20.47 9.93
C PRO A 70 -16.27 -20.27 8.54
N LEU A 71 -15.54 -19.69 7.57
CA LEU A 71 -16.04 -19.45 6.21
C LEU A 71 -15.77 -20.61 5.23
N LEU A 72 -15.01 -21.62 5.64
CA LEU A 72 -14.59 -22.74 4.78
C LEU A 72 -15.68 -23.80 4.54
N PRO A 73 -16.51 -24.19 5.52
CA PRO A 73 -17.49 -25.27 5.33
C PRO A 73 -18.42 -25.03 4.13
N GLY A 74 -18.68 -26.09 3.35
CA GLY A 74 -19.59 -26.04 2.20
C GLY A 74 -19.05 -25.36 0.94
N ARG A 75 -17.76 -25.01 0.90
CA ARG A 75 -17.12 -24.37 -0.27
C ARG A 75 -16.03 -25.26 -0.87
N GLU A 76 -16.30 -25.79 -2.05
CA GLU A 76 -15.46 -26.80 -2.74
C GLU A 76 -14.01 -26.33 -3.00
N ASP A 77 -13.79 -25.04 -3.28
CA ASP A 77 -12.47 -24.47 -3.59
C ASP A 77 -11.87 -23.57 -2.49
N ALA A 78 -12.49 -23.48 -1.30
CA ALA A 78 -12.09 -22.50 -0.28
C ALA A 78 -10.65 -22.71 0.23
N ARG A 79 -10.24 -23.96 0.46
CA ARG A 79 -8.88 -24.27 0.94
C ARG A 79 -7.83 -23.99 -0.12
N ALA A 80 -8.13 -24.32 -1.37
CA ALA A 80 -7.23 -24.08 -2.49
C ALA A 80 -7.10 -22.57 -2.75
N LEU A 81 -8.19 -21.81 -2.71
CA LEU A 81 -8.14 -20.34 -2.79
C LEU A 81 -7.23 -19.74 -1.70
N LEU A 82 -7.39 -20.14 -0.43
CA LEU A 82 -6.52 -19.67 0.65
C LEU A 82 -5.06 -20.04 0.42
N SER A 83 -4.79 -21.26 -0.05
CA SER A 83 -3.43 -21.70 -0.40
C SER A 83 -2.81 -20.83 -1.50
N ARG A 84 -3.56 -20.56 -2.58
CA ARG A 84 -3.10 -19.70 -3.68
C ARG A 84 -2.82 -18.27 -3.18
N CYS A 85 -3.70 -17.71 -2.33
CA CYS A 85 -3.48 -16.38 -1.74
C CYS A 85 -2.21 -16.35 -0.88
N ALA A 86 -2.03 -17.36 -0.02
CA ALA A 86 -0.89 -17.44 0.87
C ALA A 86 0.44 -17.58 0.07
N ASP A 87 0.45 -18.28 -1.06
CA ASP A 87 1.64 -18.35 -1.93
C ASP A 87 1.96 -17.00 -2.59
N VAL A 88 0.94 -16.26 -3.07
CA VAL A 88 1.14 -14.89 -3.59
C VAL A 88 1.73 -13.99 -2.51
N ILE A 89 1.15 -14.01 -1.30
CA ILE A 89 1.58 -13.17 -0.18
C ILE A 89 3.03 -13.48 0.21
N ARG A 90 3.43 -14.76 0.25
CA ARG A 90 4.81 -15.15 0.54
C ARG A 90 5.79 -14.63 -0.50
N ILE A 91 5.48 -14.77 -1.79
CA ILE A 91 6.37 -14.27 -2.84
C ILE A 91 6.45 -12.74 -2.77
N ALA A 92 5.31 -12.06 -2.62
CA ALA A 92 5.21 -10.61 -2.49
C ALA A 92 6.05 -10.09 -1.31
N PHE A 93 5.94 -10.71 -0.15
CA PHE A 93 6.71 -10.37 1.05
C PHE A 93 8.22 -10.45 0.80
N VAL A 94 8.70 -11.54 0.21
CA VAL A 94 10.14 -11.72 -0.05
C VAL A 94 10.63 -10.76 -1.14
N ARG A 95 9.82 -10.47 -2.16
CA ARG A 95 10.16 -9.47 -3.19
C ARG A 95 10.26 -8.07 -2.59
N LEU A 96 9.34 -7.69 -1.71
CA LEU A 96 9.42 -6.40 -1.04
C LEU A 96 10.62 -6.34 -0.09
N ALA A 97 10.89 -7.40 0.68
CA ALA A 97 12.09 -7.51 1.51
C ALA A 97 13.38 -7.37 0.69
N ARG A 98 13.41 -7.96 -0.50
CA ARG A 98 14.54 -7.93 -1.44
C ARG A 98 14.71 -6.58 -2.14
N ARG A 99 13.62 -5.85 -2.40
CA ARG A 99 13.68 -4.51 -2.99
C ARG A 99 14.03 -3.46 -1.95
N HIS A 100 13.31 -3.45 -0.84
CA HIS A 100 13.21 -2.28 0.03
C HIS A 100 13.31 -2.61 1.52
N GLY A 101 13.63 -3.84 1.87
CA GLY A 101 13.53 -4.34 3.23
C GLY A 101 14.81 -4.95 3.78
N SER A 102 14.65 -5.91 4.69
CA SER A 102 15.76 -6.55 5.41
C SER A 102 16.73 -7.36 4.55
N LEU A 103 16.45 -7.53 3.25
CA LEU A 103 17.28 -8.22 2.27
C LEU A 103 17.84 -7.27 1.18
N SER A 104 17.74 -5.96 1.39
CA SER A 104 18.15 -4.94 0.43
C SER A 104 19.10 -3.91 1.05
N GLU A 105 19.96 -3.35 0.21
CA GLU A 105 20.74 -2.15 0.51
C GLU A 105 19.96 -0.86 0.16
N ASP A 106 18.89 -0.96 -0.64
CA ASP A 106 17.98 0.14 -1.00
C ASP A 106 16.79 0.19 -0.04
N PHE A 107 17.07 0.27 1.26
CA PHE A 107 16.08 0.15 2.32
C PHE A 107 15.10 1.33 2.38
N HIS A 108 13.82 1.01 2.49
CA HIS A 108 12.73 1.96 2.73
C HIS A 108 12.27 1.82 4.19
N ALA A 109 12.25 2.93 4.94
CA ALA A 109 11.91 2.90 6.35
C ALA A 109 10.42 2.60 6.61
N TYR A 110 9.53 2.90 5.66
CA TYR A 110 8.10 2.65 5.76
C TYR A 110 7.63 1.57 4.77
N HIS A 111 7.87 1.73 3.47
CA HIS A 111 7.38 0.79 2.46
C HIS A 111 8.30 -0.43 2.29
N ASN A 112 8.34 -1.30 3.30
CA ASN A 112 9.09 -2.56 3.32
C ASN A 112 8.18 -3.75 3.71
N GLU A 113 8.74 -4.94 3.89
CA GLU A 113 7.99 -6.16 4.20
C GLU A 113 7.22 -6.11 5.53
N GLU A 114 7.64 -5.28 6.49
CA GLU A 114 6.90 -5.11 7.76
C GLU A 114 5.57 -4.36 7.56
N HIS A 115 5.48 -3.46 6.56
CA HIS A 115 4.22 -2.78 6.22
C HIS A 115 3.14 -3.78 5.77
N ILE A 116 3.54 -4.88 5.10
CA ILE A 116 2.63 -5.98 4.79
C ILE A 116 2.06 -6.57 6.08
N LEU A 117 2.89 -6.81 7.10
CA LEU A 117 2.44 -7.37 8.37
C LEU A 117 1.56 -6.39 9.16
N ASP A 118 1.86 -5.10 9.10
CA ASP A 118 1.04 -4.06 9.73
C ASP A 118 -0.39 -4.08 9.21
N ILE A 119 -0.57 -4.21 7.89
CA ILE A 119 -1.90 -4.31 7.30
C ILE A 119 -2.50 -5.70 7.51
N LEU A 120 -1.77 -6.75 7.11
CA LEU A 120 -2.27 -8.13 7.07
C LEU A 120 -2.61 -8.65 8.47
N LYS A 121 -1.70 -8.51 9.44
CA LYS A 121 -1.92 -8.99 10.80
C LYS A 121 -2.65 -7.94 11.63
N GLY A 122 -2.17 -6.69 11.61
CA GLY A 122 -2.70 -5.62 12.46
C GLY A 122 -4.08 -5.16 12.03
N ARG A 123 -4.16 -4.46 10.88
CA ARG A 123 -5.34 -3.68 10.50
C ARG A 123 -6.50 -4.55 10.02
N ILE A 124 -6.25 -5.57 9.19
CA ILE A 124 -7.28 -6.55 8.82
C ILE A 124 -7.70 -7.38 10.05
N GLY A 125 -6.76 -7.73 10.94
CA GLY A 125 -7.08 -8.38 12.21
C GLY A 125 -8.07 -7.57 13.05
N ARG A 126 -7.87 -6.25 13.15
CA ARG A 126 -8.78 -5.33 13.84
C ARG A 126 -10.16 -5.25 13.16
N LEU A 127 -10.25 -5.26 11.83
CA LEU A 127 -11.53 -5.34 11.13
C LEU A 127 -12.32 -6.60 11.52
N ILE A 128 -11.67 -7.78 11.50
CA ILE A 128 -12.33 -9.02 11.91
C ILE A 128 -12.73 -8.97 13.39
N GLN A 129 -11.88 -8.44 14.26
CA GLN A 129 -12.21 -8.33 15.69
C GLN A 129 -13.42 -7.43 15.95
N THR A 130 -13.55 -6.33 15.20
CA THR A 130 -14.62 -5.33 15.38
C THR A 130 -15.94 -5.82 14.79
N HIS A 131 -15.91 -6.39 13.58
CA HIS A 131 -17.11 -6.68 12.80
C HIS A 131 -17.48 -8.16 12.76
N GLY A 132 -16.57 -9.03 13.17
CA GLY A 132 -16.67 -10.47 13.01
C GLY A 132 -16.30 -10.92 11.59
N VAL A 133 -15.89 -12.19 11.47
CA VAL A 133 -15.43 -12.78 10.20
C VAL A 133 -16.52 -12.81 9.12
N PHE A 134 -17.80 -12.85 9.51
CA PHE A 134 -18.93 -12.91 8.57
C PHE A 134 -19.33 -11.54 7.99
N ALA A 135 -18.67 -10.46 8.39
CA ALA A 135 -18.92 -9.12 7.84
C ALA A 135 -18.60 -9.03 6.34
N LEU A 136 -17.67 -9.85 5.86
CA LEU A 136 -17.32 -9.98 4.45
C LEU A 136 -17.27 -11.46 4.05
N SER A 137 -17.33 -11.73 2.73
CA SER A 137 -17.20 -13.09 2.22
C SER A 137 -15.74 -13.58 2.27
N LEU A 138 -15.52 -14.89 2.13
CA LEU A 138 -14.16 -15.45 2.04
C LEU A 138 -13.33 -14.80 0.93
N ARG A 139 -13.95 -14.53 -0.24
CA ARG A 139 -13.24 -13.95 -1.39
C ARG A 139 -12.87 -12.50 -1.12
N ASP A 140 -13.70 -11.77 -0.38
CA ASP A 140 -13.43 -10.39 0.01
C ASP A 140 -12.23 -10.31 0.96
N TRP A 141 -12.18 -11.19 1.98
CA TRP A 141 -11.02 -11.29 2.86
C TRP A 141 -9.75 -11.66 2.07
N CYS A 142 -9.84 -12.61 1.13
CA CYS A 142 -8.72 -12.93 0.26
C CYS A 142 -8.25 -11.73 -0.56
N VAL A 143 -9.17 -10.91 -1.09
CA VAL A 143 -8.81 -9.68 -1.82
C VAL A 143 -8.09 -8.69 -0.90
N LEU A 144 -8.54 -8.50 0.34
CA LEU A 144 -7.90 -7.60 1.30
C LEU A 144 -6.52 -8.12 1.74
N ASP A 145 -6.37 -9.42 1.96
CA ASP A 145 -5.07 -10.05 2.28
C ASP A 145 -4.09 -9.92 1.10
N LEU A 146 -4.56 -10.11 -0.14
CA LEU A 146 -3.77 -9.89 -1.35
C LEU A 146 -3.40 -8.41 -1.52
N PHE A 147 -4.33 -7.49 -1.28
CA PHE A 147 -4.07 -6.05 -1.29
C PHE A 147 -2.97 -5.67 -0.30
N ALA A 148 -3.06 -6.15 0.94
CA ALA A 148 -2.07 -5.89 1.99
C ALA A 148 -0.65 -6.26 1.55
N ALA A 149 -0.48 -7.39 0.86
CA ALA A 149 0.82 -7.84 0.39
C ALA A 149 1.28 -7.21 -0.92
N CYS A 150 0.35 -6.74 -1.77
CA CYS A 150 0.67 -6.44 -3.17
C CYS A 150 0.59 -4.97 -3.57
N HIS A 151 -0.11 -4.11 -2.82
CA HIS A 151 -0.33 -2.72 -3.24
C HIS A 151 0.98 -1.90 -3.39
N ASP A 152 1.98 -2.20 -2.55
CA ASP A 152 3.27 -1.49 -2.51
C ASP A 152 4.46 -2.31 -3.01
N LEU A 153 4.24 -3.29 -3.88
CA LEU A 153 5.34 -4.10 -4.46
C LEU A 153 6.40 -3.27 -5.18
N ARG A 154 6.03 -2.08 -5.68
CA ARG A 154 6.85 -1.17 -6.47
C ARG A 154 6.76 0.23 -5.90
N GLN A 155 7.85 0.73 -5.32
CA GLN A 155 7.88 2.04 -4.66
C GLN A 155 8.94 3.01 -5.18
N ARG A 156 9.48 2.73 -6.37
CA ARG A 156 10.56 3.51 -6.99
C ARG A 156 10.33 3.85 -8.46
N GLU A 157 9.09 3.79 -8.91
CA GLU A 157 8.77 4.16 -10.28
C GLU A 157 8.84 5.67 -10.47
N GLU A 158 9.28 6.08 -11.66
CA GLU A 158 9.33 7.50 -12.00
C GLU A 158 7.93 8.14 -11.88
N PRO A 159 7.81 9.31 -11.22
CA PRO A 159 6.52 9.94 -10.96
C PRO A 159 5.71 10.19 -12.23
N ALA A 160 4.62 9.42 -12.39
CA ALA A 160 3.70 9.55 -13.51
C ALA A 160 2.28 9.18 -13.08
N TYR A 161 1.29 9.97 -13.49
CA TYR A 161 -0.12 9.74 -13.17
C TYR A 161 -0.93 9.48 -14.42
N GLN A 162 -1.78 8.45 -14.37
CA GLN A 162 -2.75 8.18 -15.42
C GLN A 162 -4.12 7.92 -14.79
N ALA A 163 -5.14 8.65 -15.26
CA ALA A 163 -6.49 8.68 -14.65
C ALA A 163 -6.56 9.05 -13.16
N GLY A 164 -5.44 9.39 -12.52
CA GLY A 164 -5.34 9.66 -11.08
C GLY A 164 -4.64 8.55 -10.29
N VAL A 165 -4.32 7.42 -10.93
CA VAL A 165 -3.51 6.35 -10.35
C VAL A 165 -2.04 6.63 -10.61
N GLY A 166 -1.20 6.43 -9.60
CA GLY A 166 0.24 6.70 -9.62
C GLY A 166 1.03 5.65 -10.39
N ALA A 167 2.32 5.89 -10.57
CA ALA A 167 3.23 4.98 -11.25
C ALA A 167 3.49 3.72 -10.42
N ASN A 168 3.73 3.91 -9.11
CA ASN A 168 3.94 2.85 -8.13
C ASN A 168 2.75 1.87 -8.09
N GLU A 169 1.51 2.36 -7.90
CA GLU A 169 0.35 1.46 -7.83
C GLU A 169 0.08 0.76 -9.16
N ARG A 170 0.32 1.42 -10.31
CA ARG A 170 0.20 0.75 -11.62
C ARG A 170 1.24 -0.35 -11.80
N ALA A 171 2.48 -0.12 -11.40
CA ALA A 171 3.53 -1.14 -11.47
C ALA A 171 3.27 -2.30 -10.50
N SER A 172 2.87 -2.00 -9.27
CA SER A 172 2.43 -2.98 -8.28
C SER A 172 1.27 -3.83 -8.80
N LEU A 173 0.27 -3.21 -9.43
CA LEU A 173 -0.87 -3.92 -10.02
C LEU A 173 -0.43 -4.86 -11.15
N GLU A 174 0.44 -4.40 -12.04
CA GLU A 174 0.96 -5.24 -13.14
C GLU A 174 1.75 -6.45 -12.61
N GLU A 175 2.56 -6.27 -11.57
CA GLU A 175 3.28 -7.36 -10.91
C GLU A 175 2.32 -8.32 -10.18
N THR A 176 1.35 -7.78 -9.43
CA THR A 176 0.28 -8.56 -8.77
C THR A 176 -0.40 -9.48 -9.77
N PHE A 177 -0.74 -8.95 -10.93
CA PHE A 177 -1.39 -9.67 -12.01
C PHE A 177 -0.57 -10.79 -12.64
N ARG A 178 0.77 -10.69 -12.61
CA ARG A 178 1.66 -11.79 -13.00
C ARG A 178 1.77 -12.83 -11.88
N LEU A 179 1.91 -12.39 -10.63
CA LEU A 179 1.93 -13.25 -9.44
C LEU A 179 0.67 -14.11 -9.32
N LEU A 180 -0.52 -13.53 -9.49
CA LEU A 180 -1.78 -14.28 -9.50
C LEU A 180 -1.74 -15.42 -10.54
N GLY A 181 -1.27 -15.13 -11.76
CA GLY A 181 -1.13 -16.15 -12.80
C GLY A 181 -0.13 -17.25 -12.45
N GLN A 182 1.01 -16.89 -11.84
CA GLN A 182 2.04 -17.83 -11.38
C GLN A 182 1.51 -18.75 -10.26
N CYS A 183 0.65 -18.23 -9.38
CA CYS A 183 0.04 -18.97 -8.28
C CYS A 183 -1.29 -19.65 -8.66
N GLY A 184 -1.62 -19.73 -9.96
CA GLY A 184 -2.73 -20.55 -10.46
C GLY A 184 -4.11 -19.90 -10.40
N PHE A 185 -4.20 -18.57 -10.25
CA PHE A 185 -5.47 -17.86 -10.44
C PHE A 185 -5.83 -17.78 -11.92
N SER A 186 -7.11 -18.03 -12.23
CA SER A 186 -7.63 -17.93 -13.59
C SER A 186 -8.14 -16.53 -13.87
N ARG A 187 -7.82 -15.96 -15.04
CA ARG A 187 -8.37 -14.66 -15.46
C ARG A 187 -9.89 -14.67 -15.60
N ASP A 188 -10.46 -15.81 -15.97
CA ASP A 188 -11.90 -15.95 -16.19
C ASP A 188 -12.61 -16.42 -14.92
N ALA A 189 -12.10 -17.46 -14.25
CA ALA A 189 -12.74 -18.01 -13.07
C ALA A 189 -12.57 -17.11 -11.83
N ASP A 190 -11.48 -16.34 -11.76
CA ASP A 190 -11.19 -15.38 -10.69
C ASP A 190 -11.25 -13.93 -11.19
N ALA A 191 -12.09 -13.66 -12.20
CA ALA A 191 -12.25 -12.32 -12.78
C ALA A 191 -12.67 -11.27 -11.75
N ASP A 192 -13.47 -11.66 -10.75
CA ASP A 192 -13.90 -10.81 -9.63
C ASP A 192 -12.73 -10.40 -8.73
N ILE A 193 -11.82 -11.32 -8.39
CA ILE A 193 -10.61 -10.99 -7.59
C ILE A 193 -9.71 -10.04 -8.37
N HIS A 194 -9.49 -10.30 -9.66
CA HIS A 194 -8.69 -9.41 -10.51
C HIS A 194 -9.30 -8.01 -10.61
N LEU A 195 -10.62 -7.93 -10.76
CA LEU A 195 -11.35 -6.67 -10.82
C LEU A 195 -11.28 -5.90 -9.50
N ALA A 196 -11.45 -6.60 -8.38
CA ALA A 196 -11.36 -6.00 -7.06
C ALA A 196 -9.94 -5.48 -6.78
N LEU A 197 -8.90 -6.24 -7.13
CA LEU A 197 -7.50 -5.81 -6.97
C LEU A 197 -7.13 -4.61 -7.86
N ASP A 198 -7.69 -4.50 -9.07
CA ASP A 198 -7.53 -3.31 -9.92
C ASP A 198 -8.04 -2.06 -9.19
N LEU A 199 -9.20 -2.14 -8.54
CA LEU A 199 -9.75 -1.01 -7.78
C LEU A 199 -9.09 -0.79 -6.42
N THR A 200 -8.75 -1.83 -5.68
CA THR A 200 -8.19 -1.66 -4.34
C THR A 200 -6.79 -1.09 -4.40
N ILE A 201 -5.92 -1.62 -5.27
CA ILE A 201 -4.55 -1.13 -5.48
C ILE A 201 -4.58 0.22 -6.22
N GLY A 202 -5.35 0.34 -7.30
CA GLY A 202 -5.43 1.61 -8.01
C GLY A 202 -6.08 2.73 -7.18
N GLY A 203 -7.06 2.39 -6.36
CA GLY A 203 -7.81 3.30 -5.50
C GLY A 203 -7.06 3.73 -4.23
N SER A 204 -6.04 2.98 -3.81
CA SER A 204 -5.18 3.38 -2.68
C SER A 204 -4.16 4.46 -3.05
N THR A 205 -3.95 4.77 -4.35
CA THR A 205 -3.06 5.87 -4.75
C THR A 205 -3.35 7.12 -3.93
N PHE A 206 -2.31 7.59 -3.22
CA PHE A 206 -2.38 8.82 -2.47
C PHE A 206 -1.84 9.97 -3.32
N ASP A 207 -2.70 10.94 -3.66
CA ASP A 207 -2.32 12.02 -4.58
C ASP A 207 -1.52 13.10 -3.87
N ALA A 208 -0.20 12.90 -3.89
CA ALA A 208 0.78 13.72 -3.20
C ALA A 208 1.35 14.88 -4.04
N ARG A 209 0.71 15.27 -5.15
CA ARG A 209 1.29 16.27 -6.08
C ARG A 209 1.50 17.65 -5.41
N PRO A 210 2.62 18.35 -5.71
CA PRO A 210 2.78 19.76 -5.40
C PRO A 210 1.85 20.62 -6.27
N PRO A 211 1.49 21.85 -5.84
CA PRO A 211 0.62 22.73 -6.61
C PRO A 211 1.26 23.16 -7.95
N PRO A 212 0.45 23.52 -8.96
CA PRO A 212 0.97 24.11 -10.20
C PRO A 212 1.68 25.44 -9.90
N GLY A 213 2.96 25.56 -10.22
CA GLY A 213 3.73 26.79 -9.97
C GLY A 213 5.21 26.61 -9.65
N GLY A 214 5.68 25.39 -9.38
CA GLY A 214 7.11 25.06 -9.43
C GLY A 214 7.92 25.47 -8.20
N ALA A 215 8.21 24.50 -7.35
CA ALA A 215 9.51 24.34 -6.71
C ALA A 215 9.90 22.87 -6.81
N ALA A 216 11.18 22.58 -7.03
CA ALA A 216 11.72 21.23 -7.03
C ALA A 216 11.25 20.47 -5.79
N PHE A 217 10.65 19.28 -5.98
CA PHE A 217 10.23 18.29 -4.97
C PHE A 217 10.36 18.78 -3.51
N ASN A 218 9.56 19.79 -3.12
CA ASN A 218 9.51 20.22 -1.75
C ASN A 218 8.65 19.20 -1.03
N ALA A 219 9.31 18.32 -0.31
CA ALA A 219 8.63 17.18 0.23
C ALA A 219 7.66 17.58 1.38
N ALA A 220 7.71 18.82 1.87
CA ALA A 220 6.68 19.38 2.78
C ALA A 220 5.35 19.70 2.06
N GLU A 221 5.38 19.76 0.72
CA GLU A 221 4.23 20.08 -0.13
C GLU A 221 3.60 18.85 -0.81
N LEU A 222 4.04 17.63 -0.47
CA LEU A 222 3.54 16.34 -0.98
C LEU A 222 2.06 16.04 -0.63
N VAL A 223 1.25 17.04 -0.30
CA VAL A 223 -0.11 16.80 0.21
C VAL A 223 -1.10 17.85 -0.26
N GLN A 224 -1.10 18.19 -1.56
CA GLN A 224 -2.00 19.23 -2.08
C GLN A 224 -3.18 18.71 -2.92
N SER A 225 -3.46 17.40 -2.94
CA SER A 225 -4.58 16.85 -3.73
C SER A 225 -5.44 15.79 -3.05
N GLY A 226 -5.79 16.01 -1.78
CA GLY A 226 -7.11 15.59 -1.25
C GLY A 226 -7.27 14.15 -0.78
N GLY A 227 -6.21 13.53 -0.27
CA GLY A 227 -6.27 12.19 0.34
C GLY A 227 -6.17 11.04 -0.66
N ALA A 228 -6.50 9.83 -0.22
CA ALA A 228 -6.54 8.65 -1.06
C ALA A 228 -7.52 8.81 -2.23
N LEU A 229 -7.18 8.27 -3.41
CA LEU A 229 -8.03 8.30 -4.60
C LEU A 229 -9.42 7.69 -4.33
N ALA A 230 -9.50 6.73 -3.40
CA ALA A 230 -10.74 6.13 -2.90
C ALA A 230 -11.86 7.14 -2.63
N ALA A 231 -11.56 8.29 -2.01
CA ALA A 231 -12.55 9.33 -1.71
C ALA A 231 -13.24 9.91 -2.96
N LYS A 232 -12.58 9.80 -4.13
CA LYS A 232 -13.05 10.29 -5.43
C LYS A 232 -13.24 9.16 -6.44
N LEU A 233 -13.14 7.90 -6.01
CA LEU A 233 -13.10 6.75 -6.91
C LEU A 233 -14.41 6.62 -7.71
N SER A 234 -15.55 6.84 -7.08
CA SER A 234 -16.87 6.88 -7.74
C SER A 234 -16.92 7.92 -8.87
N GLN A 235 -16.38 9.12 -8.66
CA GLN A 235 -16.31 10.17 -9.69
C GLN A 235 -15.37 9.78 -10.85
N LYS A 236 -14.28 9.06 -10.55
CA LYS A 236 -13.38 8.53 -11.58
C LYS A 236 -14.06 7.43 -12.38
N LEU A 237 -14.79 6.54 -11.73
CA LEU A 237 -15.57 5.50 -12.38
C LEU A 237 -16.66 6.10 -13.27
N ASP A 238 -17.33 7.18 -12.84
CA ASP A 238 -18.32 7.89 -13.66
C ASP A 238 -17.72 8.41 -14.97
N LYS A 239 -16.48 8.91 -14.91
CA LYS A 239 -15.76 9.42 -16.08
C LYS A 239 -15.22 8.31 -16.98
N HIS A 240 -14.63 7.26 -16.40
CA HIS A 240 -13.84 6.27 -17.14
C HIS A 240 -14.58 4.98 -17.47
N ARG A 241 -15.66 4.68 -16.73
CA ARG A 241 -16.53 3.53 -16.94
C ARG A 241 -18.00 3.90 -16.71
N PRO A 242 -18.60 4.72 -17.61
CA PRO A 242 -20.01 5.09 -17.50
C PRO A 242 -20.92 3.87 -17.37
N GLY A 243 -21.91 3.94 -16.48
CA GLY A 243 -22.81 2.82 -16.19
C GLY A 243 -22.27 1.79 -15.19
N TRP A 244 -21.10 2.00 -14.58
CA TRP A 244 -20.52 1.04 -13.62
C TRP A 244 -21.44 0.70 -12.44
N ARG A 245 -22.36 1.60 -12.07
CA ARG A 245 -23.35 1.34 -11.00
C ARG A 245 -24.37 0.26 -11.36
N GLU A 246 -24.52 -0.05 -12.64
CA GLU A 246 -25.39 -1.13 -13.13
C GLU A 246 -24.68 -2.49 -13.16
N ASP A 247 -23.36 -2.52 -12.93
CA ASP A 247 -22.55 -3.73 -12.86
C ASP A 247 -22.30 -4.09 -11.37
N PRO A 248 -23.00 -5.09 -10.80
CA PRO A 248 -22.86 -5.43 -9.39
C PRO A 248 -21.44 -5.81 -8.99
N LYS A 249 -20.63 -6.34 -9.93
CA LYS A 249 -19.23 -6.71 -9.64
C LYS A 249 -18.38 -5.47 -9.44
N LEU A 250 -18.62 -4.40 -10.20
CA LEU A 250 -17.91 -3.13 -10.04
C LEU A 250 -18.35 -2.38 -8.79
N VAL A 251 -19.64 -2.42 -8.47
CA VAL A 251 -20.17 -1.84 -7.23
C VAL A 251 -19.49 -2.48 -6.02
N HIS A 252 -19.48 -3.82 -5.99
CA HIS A 252 -18.82 -4.57 -4.93
C HIS A 252 -17.30 -4.32 -4.87
N ALA A 253 -16.61 -4.32 -6.01
CA ALA A 253 -15.18 -4.03 -6.08
C ALA A 253 -14.85 -2.59 -5.60
N HIS A 254 -15.73 -1.63 -5.88
CA HIS A 254 -15.59 -0.26 -5.38
C HIS A 254 -15.72 -0.21 -3.85
N GLU A 255 -16.70 -0.91 -3.27
CA GLU A 255 -16.86 -0.99 -1.81
C GLU A 255 -15.61 -1.58 -1.13
N LEU A 256 -15.04 -2.66 -1.70
CA LEU A 256 -13.78 -3.23 -1.22
C LEU A 256 -12.62 -2.24 -1.35
N ALA A 257 -12.56 -1.43 -2.41
CA ALA A 257 -11.51 -0.44 -2.58
C ALA A 257 -11.56 0.67 -1.52
N LEU A 258 -12.75 1.05 -1.05
CA LEU A 258 -12.87 1.99 0.08
C LEU A 258 -12.31 1.38 1.37
N ILE A 259 -12.59 0.10 1.64
CA ILE A 259 -12.04 -0.62 2.80
C ILE A 259 -10.51 -0.74 2.69
N ALA A 260 -9.99 -1.08 1.52
CA ALA A 260 -8.56 -1.20 1.26
C ALA A 260 -7.81 0.12 1.49
N ALA A 261 -8.34 1.25 1.02
CA ALA A 261 -7.73 2.56 1.26
C ALA A 261 -7.75 2.95 2.76
N ASP A 262 -8.80 2.58 3.48
CA ASP A 262 -8.85 2.77 4.93
C ASP A 262 -7.81 1.90 5.65
N LEU A 263 -7.61 0.66 5.19
CA LEU A 263 -6.57 -0.24 5.71
C LEU A 263 -5.16 0.32 5.49
N ASP A 264 -4.87 0.88 4.33
CA ASP A 264 -3.56 1.46 4.01
C ASP A 264 -3.23 2.70 4.87
N THR A 265 -4.25 3.51 5.14
CA THR A 265 -4.07 4.79 5.86
C THR A 265 -4.43 4.74 7.35
N ALA A 266 -4.84 3.58 7.88
CA ALA A 266 -5.23 3.40 9.28
C ALA A 266 -4.07 3.50 10.29
N ASN A 267 -2.83 3.81 9.88
CA ASN A 267 -1.73 4.10 10.80
C ASN A 267 -2.06 5.22 11.79
N VAL A 268 -2.93 6.16 11.40
CA VAL A 268 -3.44 7.25 12.27
C VAL A 268 -4.24 6.75 13.49
N ALA A 269 -4.70 5.49 13.45
CA ALA A 269 -5.49 4.85 14.50
C ALA A 269 -4.68 3.79 15.28
N GLU A 270 -3.37 3.71 15.06
CA GLU A 270 -2.50 2.86 15.87
C GLU A 270 -2.28 3.46 17.26
N PRO A 271 -1.88 2.66 18.27
CA PRO A 271 -1.42 3.20 19.55
C PRO A 271 -0.40 4.33 19.31
N PHE A 272 -0.53 5.43 20.04
CA PHE A 272 0.16 6.69 19.69
C PHE A 272 1.66 6.55 19.42
N VAL A 273 2.36 5.69 20.16
CA VAL A 273 3.79 5.40 19.93
C VAL A 273 4.05 4.83 18.54
N ARG A 274 3.24 3.86 18.11
CA ARG A 274 3.35 3.26 16.77
C ARG A 274 2.93 4.25 15.69
N PHE A 275 1.89 5.05 15.94
CA PHE A 275 1.50 6.12 15.03
C PHE A 275 2.65 7.12 14.84
N ALA A 276 3.25 7.60 15.93
CA ALA A 276 4.39 8.52 15.88
C ALA A 276 5.62 7.92 15.19
N ALA A 277 5.92 6.64 15.44
CA ALA A 277 6.99 5.92 14.76
C ALA A 277 6.72 5.76 13.25
N SER A 278 5.47 5.55 12.84
CA SER A 278 5.10 5.49 11.42
C SER A 278 5.37 6.81 10.70
N ALA A 279 5.09 7.95 11.36
CA ALA A 279 5.42 9.27 10.82
C ALA A 279 6.93 9.49 10.73
N GLU A 280 7.71 9.03 11.71
CA GLU A 280 9.16 9.07 11.66
C GLU A 280 9.70 8.26 10.46
N ASN A 281 9.22 7.03 10.28
CA ASN A 281 9.61 6.15 9.17
C ASN A 281 9.28 6.76 7.80
N LEU A 282 8.07 7.32 7.64
CA LEU A 282 7.71 8.06 6.42
C LEU A 282 8.63 9.27 6.19
N CYS A 283 9.02 9.97 7.26
CA CYS A 283 9.95 11.09 7.16
C CYS A 283 11.33 10.65 6.68
N LEU A 284 11.86 9.57 7.26
CA LEU A 284 13.16 8.98 6.88
C LEU A 284 13.15 8.55 5.41
N GLU A 285 12.12 7.83 4.99
CA GLU A 285 12.00 7.38 3.61
C GLU A 285 11.86 8.55 2.64
N ARG A 286 11.10 9.58 2.99
CA ARG A 286 10.96 10.81 2.20
C ARG A 286 12.30 11.52 2.00
N GLU A 287 13.15 11.61 3.02
CA GLU A 287 14.50 12.18 2.87
C GLU A 287 15.38 11.31 1.96
N MET A 288 15.32 9.98 2.11
CA MET A 288 16.00 9.03 1.22
C MET A 288 15.57 9.19 -0.25
N LEU A 289 14.27 9.24 -0.53
CA LEU A 289 13.73 9.40 -1.89
C LEU A 289 14.13 10.75 -2.50
N CYS A 290 14.25 11.79 -1.66
CA CYS A 290 14.76 13.09 -2.07
C CYS A 290 16.29 13.17 -2.14
N ARG A 291 17.00 12.08 -1.81
CA ARG A 291 18.47 12.01 -1.73
C ARG A 291 19.09 13.09 -0.82
N ARG A 292 18.39 13.44 0.26
CA ARG A 292 18.88 14.38 1.27
C ARG A 292 19.52 13.62 2.42
N ASP A 293 20.73 14.04 2.76
CA ASP A 293 21.42 13.54 3.95
C ASP A 293 20.80 14.17 5.21
N LEU A 294 20.40 13.33 6.17
CA LEU A 294 19.81 13.75 7.45
C LEU A 294 20.79 14.57 8.29
N ASP A 295 22.10 14.39 8.09
CA ASP A 295 23.14 15.14 8.78
C ASP A 295 23.44 16.49 8.11
N ALA A 296 22.93 16.73 6.90
CA ALA A 296 23.04 18.00 6.22
C ALA A 296 21.97 19.01 6.68
N GLY A 297 22.35 20.29 6.73
CA GLY A 297 21.44 21.36 7.16
C GLY A 297 20.24 21.61 6.26
N GLU A 298 20.32 21.21 4.99
CA GLU A 298 19.18 21.28 4.07
C GLU A 298 18.02 20.33 4.47
N SER A 299 18.29 19.29 5.27
CA SER A 299 17.25 18.35 5.76
C SER A 299 16.47 18.90 6.96
N ALA A 300 17.03 19.85 7.71
CA ALA A 300 16.45 20.35 8.97
C ALA A 300 15.02 20.89 8.81
N GLN A 301 14.80 21.80 7.86
CA GLN A 301 13.48 22.40 7.64
C GLN A 301 12.47 21.43 7.00
N PRO A 302 12.83 20.64 5.97
CA PRO A 302 11.95 19.61 5.42
C PRO A 302 11.46 18.60 6.47
N VAL A 303 12.32 18.12 7.36
CA VAL A 303 11.97 17.17 8.43
C VAL A 303 11.03 17.83 9.45
N LEU A 304 11.36 19.04 9.92
CA LEU A 304 10.53 19.77 10.88
C LEU A 304 9.14 20.07 10.30
N GLY A 305 9.08 20.54 9.05
CA GLY A 305 7.82 20.82 8.37
C GLY A 305 6.97 19.56 8.19
N PHE A 306 7.58 18.43 7.83
CA PHE A 306 6.88 17.16 7.68
C PHE A 306 6.29 16.65 9.01
N LEU A 307 7.11 16.58 10.07
CA LEU A 307 6.72 16.06 11.38
C LEU A 307 5.79 16.99 12.18
N THR A 308 5.53 18.19 11.67
CA THR A 308 4.60 19.15 12.29
C THR A 308 3.43 19.47 11.36
N ASP A 309 3.51 20.52 10.54
CA ASP A 309 2.43 20.95 9.64
C ASP A 309 2.00 19.86 8.66
N GLY A 310 2.95 19.03 8.19
CA GLY A 310 2.66 17.89 7.32
C GLY A 310 1.77 16.85 8.00
N GLN A 311 2.13 16.39 9.19
CA GLN A 311 1.33 15.42 9.95
C GLN A 311 -0.02 16.00 10.38
N ASP A 312 -0.06 17.26 10.82
CA ASP A 312 -1.31 17.94 11.16
C ASP A 312 -2.25 17.98 9.96
N ARG A 313 -1.78 18.44 8.79
CA ARG A 313 -2.58 18.52 7.58
C ARG A 313 -3.05 17.14 7.11
N PHE A 314 -2.15 16.15 7.10
CA PHE A 314 -2.52 14.78 6.74
C PHE A 314 -3.65 14.27 7.64
N PHE A 315 -3.50 14.37 8.95
CA PHE A 315 -4.42 13.79 9.92
C PHE A 315 -5.78 14.52 9.97
N PHE A 316 -5.76 15.86 10.03
CA PHE A 316 -6.95 16.68 10.26
C PHE A 316 -7.67 17.07 8.99
N ASP A 317 -6.95 17.37 7.91
CA ASP A 317 -7.56 17.96 6.71
C ASP A 317 -7.83 16.90 5.64
N LEU A 318 -6.92 15.94 5.49
CA LEU A 318 -6.92 15.05 4.33
C LEU A 318 -7.41 13.64 4.64
N HIS A 319 -7.01 13.07 5.77
CA HIS A 319 -7.33 11.71 6.12
C HIS A 319 -8.80 11.59 6.56
N ARG A 320 -9.56 10.75 5.86
CA ARG A 320 -10.91 10.31 6.23
C ARG A 320 -11.02 8.81 5.98
N PHE A 321 -11.75 8.10 6.85
CA PHE A 321 -12.19 6.74 6.55
C PHE A 321 -13.37 6.79 5.57
N ASN A 322 -13.23 6.08 4.46
CA ASN A 322 -14.09 6.10 3.28
C ASN A 322 -15.12 4.97 3.30
N SER A 323 -14.88 3.92 4.09
CA SER A 323 -15.81 2.82 4.34
C SER A 323 -16.43 2.92 5.73
N GLU A 324 -17.63 2.36 5.89
CA GLU A 324 -18.26 2.28 7.21
C GLU A 324 -17.51 1.32 8.13
N LEU A 325 -17.04 0.19 7.60
CA LEU A 325 -16.23 -0.79 8.33
C LEU A 325 -14.95 -0.16 8.88
N GLY A 326 -14.22 0.59 8.03
CA GLY A 326 -13.01 1.30 8.44
C GLY A 326 -13.29 2.39 9.47
N ARG A 327 -14.34 3.20 9.27
CA ARG A 327 -14.75 4.24 10.22
C ARG A 327 -15.02 3.66 11.61
N GLN A 328 -15.77 2.57 11.69
CA GLN A 328 -16.12 1.95 12.97
C GLN A 328 -14.93 1.29 13.65
N ALA A 329 -14.02 0.65 12.89
CA ALA A 329 -12.87 -0.06 13.45
C ALA A 329 -11.71 0.85 13.86
N PHE A 330 -11.54 2.00 13.19
CA PHE A 330 -10.36 2.85 13.34
C PHE A 330 -10.69 4.28 13.80
N GLY A 331 -11.93 4.74 13.63
CA GLY A 331 -12.39 6.08 13.99
C GLY A 331 -12.12 6.47 15.44
N PRO A 332 -12.57 5.67 16.44
CA PRO A 332 -12.36 6.00 17.85
C PRO A 332 -10.88 6.18 18.21
N ALA A 333 -10.02 5.27 17.79
CA ALA A 333 -8.58 5.36 18.07
C ALA A 333 -7.91 6.52 17.34
N LYS A 334 -8.38 6.89 16.13
CA LYS A 334 -7.96 8.14 15.48
C LYS A 334 -8.36 9.34 16.34
N GLU A 335 -9.58 9.41 16.84
CA GLU A 335 -10.03 10.53 17.69
C GLU A 335 -9.19 10.65 18.96
N ASP A 336 -8.85 9.52 19.60
CA ASP A 336 -7.97 9.48 20.79
C ASP A 336 -6.57 10.05 20.51
N ASN A 337 -6.05 9.83 19.30
CA ASN A 337 -4.74 10.33 18.89
C ASN A 337 -4.73 11.83 18.54
N ALA A 338 -5.89 12.45 18.31
CA ALA A 338 -5.99 13.82 17.80
C ALA A 338 -5.33 14.85 18.73
N ALA A 339 -5.67 14.82 20.02
CA ALA A 339 -5.10 15.75 21.00
C ALA A 339 -3.58 15.55 21.16
N ARG A 340 -3.14 14.28 21.19
CA ARG A 340 -1.72 13.93 21.32
C ARG A 340 -0.89 14.38 20.12
N LEU A 341 -1.44 14.27 18.90
CA LEU A 341 -0.77 14.77 17.70
C LEU A 341 -0.58 16.29 17.76
N LYS A 342 -1.62 17.05 18.18
CA LYS A 342 -1.47 18.50 18.37
C LYS A 342 -0.42 18.84 19.43
N SER A 343 -0.42 18.13 20.56
CA SER A 343 0.61 18.29 21.60
C SER A 343 2.01 17.95 21.09
N LEU A 344 2.16 16.92 20.25
CA LEU A 344 3.43 16.54 19.62
C LEU A 344 3.94 17.63 18.67
N SER A 345 3.09 18.10 17.76
CA SER A 345 3.43 19.17 16.82
C SER A 345 3.82 20.47 17.52
N LEU A 346 3.10 20.86 18.58
CA LEU A 346 3.42 22.06 19.38
C LEU A 346 4.68 21.87 20.22
N GLY A 347 4.80 20.71 20.88
CA GLY A 347 5.93 20.37 21.73
C GLY A 347 7.25 20.29 20.96
N LEU A 348 7.24 19.72 19.75
CA LEU A 348 8.42 19.68 18.89
C LEU A 348 8.87 21.09 18.52
N ARG A 349 7.95 21.96 18.09
CA ARG A 349 8.26 23.37 17.78
C ARG A 349 8.84 24.11 18.97
N ALA A 350 8.24 23.95 20.15
CA ALA A 350 8.73 24.58 21.37
C ALA A 350 10.15 24.10 21.71
N ARG A 351 10.40 22.78 21.64
CA ARG A 351 11.71 22.19 21.90
C ARG A 351 12.78 22.71 20.95
N ILE A 352 12.46 22.80 19.66
CA ILE A 352 13.35 23.39 18.65
C ILE A 352 13.59 24.87 18.96
N ALA A 353 12.54 25.68 19.19
CA ALA A 353 12.68 27.10 19.50
C ALA A 353 13.56 27.37 20.72
N MET A 354 13.49 26.52 21.75
CA MET A 354 14.33 26.60 22.95
C MET A 354 15.81 26.25 22.70
N ARG A 355 16.10 25.38 21.73
CA ARG A 355 17.46 24.95 21.36
C ARG A 355 18.11 25.84 20.30
N GLY A 356 17.34 26.70 19.64
CA GLY A 356 17.76 27.48 18.49
C GLY A 356 17.41 26.79 17.16
N ARG A 357 17.87 27.37 16.05
CA ARG A 357 17.59 26.83 14.71
C ARG A 357 18.24 25.45 14.57
N PRO A 358 17.51 24.40 14.12
CA PRO A 358 18.10 23.08 13.94
C PRO A 358 19.10 23.10 12.79
N GLU A 359 20.24 22.46 12.99
CA GLU A 359 21.35 22.41 12.04
C GLU A 359 21.27 21.22 11.09
N SER A 360 20.42 20.22 11.38
CA SER A 360 20.24 19.03 10.55
C SER A 360 18.87 18.37 10.76
N GLY A 361 18.47 17.50 9.83
CA GLY A 361 17.26 16.67 9.98
C GLY A 361 17.37 15.71 11.18
N ARG A 362 18.56 15.17 11.44
CA ARG A 362 18.83 14.28 12.59
C ARG A 362 18.56 14.95 13.93
N GLN A 363 18.93 16.23 14.10
CA GLN A 363 18.63 16.97 15.33
C GLN A 363 17.10 17.12 15.54
N VAL A 364 16.35 17.30 14.46
CA VAL A 364 14.88 17.38 14.52
C VAL A 364 14.28 16.03 14.89
N LEU A 365 14.75 14.93 14.31
CA LEU A 365 14.30 13.56 14.65
C LEU A 365 14.57 13.23 16.12
N GLN A 366 15.75 13.60 16.65
CA GLN A 366 16.06 13.45 18.07
C GLN A 366 15.07 14.24 18.94
N ALA A 367 14.83 15.51 18.61
CA ALA A 367 13.86 16.34 19.32
C ALA A 367 12.42 15.79 19.21
N TYR A 368 12.07 15.18 18.09
CA TYR A 368 10.80 14.50 17.88
C TYR A 368 10.66 13.29 18.81
N GLY A 369 11.64 12.39 18.83
CA GLY A 369 11.65 11.22 19.72
C GLY A 369 11.55 11.60 21.20
N GLU A 370 12.28 12.63 21.64
CA GLU A 370 12.16 13.17 23.00
C GLU A 370 10.77 13.76 23.32
N THR A 371 10.11 14.34 22.32
CA THR A 371 8.77 14.90 22.48
C THR A 371 7.72 13.79 22.54
N VAL A 372 7.85 12.76 21.70
CA VAL A 372 7.02 11.54 21.76
C VAL A 372 7.14 10.90 23.14
N ALA A 373 8.35 10.72 23.66
CA ALA A 373 8.59 10.12 24.98
C ALA A 373 7.93 10.90 26.13
N GLY A 374 7.75 12.21 25.99
CA GLY A 374 7.05 13.05 26.99
C GLY A 374 5.52 13.01 26.91
N LEU A 375 4.95 12.34 25.91
CA LEU A 375 3.49 12.23 25.68
C LEU A 375 2.94 10.82 25.94
N ILE A 376 3.82 9.87 26.24
CA ILE A 376 3.50 8.50 26.69
C ILE A 376 3.43 8.50 28.20
#